data_AF-A0A7W4EUM0-F1
#
_entry.id   AF-A0A7W4EUM0-F1
#
_cell.length_a   1.000
_cell.length_b   1.000
_cell.length_c   1.000
_cell.angle_alpha   90.00
_cell.angle_beta   90.00
_cell.angle_gamma   90.00
#
_symmetry.space_group_name_H-M   'P 1'
#
loop_
_entity.id
_entity.type
_entity.pdbx_description
1 polymer ?
#
loop_
_entity_poly.entity_id
_entity_poly.type
_entity_poly.pdbx_seq_one_letter_code
_entity_poly.pdbx_strand_id
1 'polypeptide(L)'
;MRILHTADWHLGQRLHGYDRAEEHAHFFRWLLAQLHHYQPDAMLVAGDVFDSLNPSAQAQRQYYELMGTLAREFPELQVVVCAGNHDSGLRLEAASPLLRCFRIEVRGTVTKDADGQIDYQQFAVPL
;
A
#
# COMPACT_ATOMS: atom_id res chain seq x y z
N MET A 1 -9.53 6.59 -18.03
CA MET A 1 -8.83 6.31 -16.77
C MET A 1 -9.58 5.24 -15.99
N ARG A 2 -8.91 4.16 -15.59
CA ARG A 2 -9.42 3.08 -14.76
C ARG A 2 -8.58 2.99 -13.49
N ILE A 3 -9.25 2.84 -12.36
CA ILE A 3 -8.62 2.72 -11.05
C ILE A 3 -9.04 1.40 -10.44
N LEU A 4 -8.07 0.62 -9.97
CA LEU A 4 -8.33 -0.51 -9.07
C LEU A 4 -8.24 0.00 -7.64
N HIS A 5 -9.28 -0.25 -6.85
CA HIS A 5 -9.34 0.19 -5.45
C HIS A 5 -9.48 -1.02 -4.52
N THR A 6 -8.65 -1.06 -3.48
CA THR A 6 -8.68 -2.03 -2.39
C THR A 6 -8.33 -1.33 -1.07
N ALA A 7 -8.61 -1.94 0.06
CA ALA A 7 -8.25 -1.45 1.38
C ALA A 7 -8.16 -2.63 2.37
N ASP A 8 -7.86 -2.34 3.64
CA ASP A 8 -8.08 -3.22 4.79
C ASP A 8 -7.41 -4.60 4.63
N TRP A 9 -6.14 -4.59 4.22
CA TRP A 9 -5.40 -5.84 4.07
C TRP A 9 -5.09 -6.48 5.42
N HIS A 10 -4.76 -5.70 6.45
CA HIS A 10 -4.38 -6.21 7.77
C HIS A 10 -3.30 -7.31 7.70
N LEU A 11 -2.20 -7.04 6.99
CA LEU A 11 -1.08 -7.97 6.90
C LEU A 11 -0.51 -8.26 8.30
N GLY A 12 -0.30 -9.54 8.58
CA GLY A 12 0.17 -10.03 9.88
C GLY A 12 -0.94 -10.30 10.91
N GLN A 13 -2.21 -10.11 10.54
CA GLN A 13 -3.34 -10.45 11.40
C GLN A 13 -3.34 -11.94 11.75
N ARG A 14 -3.68 -12.25 13.01
CA ARG A 14 -4.05 -13.60 13.44
C ARG A 14 -5.53 -13.67 13.76
N LEU A 15 -6.30 -14.41 12.98
CA LEU A 15 -7.73 -14.56 13.20
C LEU A 15 -8.01 -15.78 14.08
N HIS A 16 -8.50 -15.56 15.30
CA HIS A 16 -8.70 -16.63 16.31
C HIS A 16 -7.44 -17.48 16.54
N GLY A 17 -6.26 -16.85 16.49
CA GLY A 17 -4.98 -17.53 16.67
C GLY A 17 -4.43 -18.22 15.42
N TYR A 18 -5.14 -18.20 14.28
CA TYR A 18 -4.65 -18.70 13.00
C TYR A 18 -3.98 -17.61 12.18
N ASP A 19 -2.83 -17.94 11.57
CA ASP A 19 -2.13 -17.05 10.65
C ASP A 19 -2.88 -16.97 9.31
N ARG A 20 -2.96 -15.76 8.75
CA ARG A 20 -3.65 -15.43 7.49
C ARG A 20 -2.69 -15.33 6.31
N ALA A 21 -1.37 -15.47 6.51
CA ALA A 21 -0.35 -15.17 5.50
C ALA A 21 -0.56 -15.89 4.16
N GLU A 22 -0.97 -17.16 4.16
CA GLU A 22 -1.23 -17.91 2.93
C GLU A 22 -2.46 -17.38 2.16
N GLU A 23 -3.48 -16.93 2.88
CA GLU A 23 -4.67 -16.31 2.29
C GLU A 23 -4.32 -14.97 1.66
N HIS A 24 -3.51 -14.15 2.34
CA HIS A 24 -2.98 -12.91 1.76
C HIS A 24 -2.12 -13.18 0.52
N ALA A 25 -1.27 -14.20 0.55
CA ALA A 25 -0.47 -14.59 -0.62
C ALA A 25 -1.36 -15.03 -1.79
N HIS A 26 -2.46 -15.75 -1.51
CA HIS A 26 -3.45 -16.11 -2.52
C HIS A 26 -4.15 -14.86 -3.08
N PHE A 27 -4.60 -13.96 -2.21
CA PHE A 27 -5.22 -12.70 -2.61
C PHE A 27 -4.27 -11.86 -3.49
N PHE A 28 -2.99 -11.73 -3.12
CA PHE A 28 -2.03 -10.97 -3.93
C PHE A 28 -1.78 -11.61 -5.30
N ARG A 29 -1.72 -12.94 -5.40
CA ARG A 29 -1.67 -13.62 -6.72
C ARG A 29 -2.91 -13.30 -7.55
N TRP A 30 -4.10 -13.33 -6.95
CA TRP A 30 -5.34 -12.98 -7.63
C TRP A 30 -5.35 -11.50 -8.06
N LEU A 31 -4.91 -10.59 -7.19
CA LEU A 31 -4.83 -9.15 -7.45
C LEU A 31 -3.93 -8.85 -8.65
N LEU A 32 -2.73 -9.45 -8.68
CA LEU A 32 -1.81 -9.34 -9.81
C LEU A 32 -2.44 -9.84 -11.11
N ALA A 33 -3.21 -10.95 -11.08
CA ALA A 33 -3.94 -11.42 -12.24
C ALA A 33 -5.03 -10.43 -12.70
N GLN A 34 -5.71 -9.74 -11.77
CA GLN A 34 -6.67 -8.69 -12.13
C GLN A 34 -5.99 -7.48 -12.76
N LEU A 35 -4.82 -7.08 -12.26
CA LEU A 35 -4.03 -5.99 -12.84
C LEU A 35 -3.62 -6.32 -14.29
N HIS A 36 -3.18 -7.55 -14.55
CA HIS A 36 -2.90 -8.02 -15.92
C HIS A 36 -4.14 -7.99 -16.82
N HIS A 37 -5.29 -8.40 -16.31
CA HIS A 37 -6.52 -8.50 -17.10
C HIS A 37 -7.13 -7.13 -17.42
N TYR A 38 -7.27 -6.25 -16.41
CA TYR A 38 -7.98 -4.99 -16.56
C TYR A 38 -7.09 -3.82 -16.97
N GLN A 39 -5.77 -3.94 -16.76
CA GLN A 39 -4.76 -2.92 -17.07
C GLN A 39 -5.19 -1.52 -16.59
N PRO A 40 -5.42 -1.33 -15.27
CA PRO A 40 -5.78 -0.02 -14.74
C PRO A 40 -4.61 0.96 -14.84
N ASP A 41 -4.93 2.25 -14.90
CA ASP A 41 -3.94 3.32 -14.90
C ASP A 41 -3.39 3.57 -13.48
N ALA A 42 -4.20 3.30 -12.46
CA ALA A 42 -3.81 3.43 -11.05
C ALA A 42 -4.37 2.32 -10.15
N MET A 43 -3.66 2.04 -9.07
CA MET A 43 -4.13 1.22 -7.95
C MET A 43 -4.09 2.02 -6.66
N LEU A 44 -5.20 2.05 -5.92
CA LEU A 44 -5.31 2.67 -4.60
C LEU A 44 -5.47 1.59 -3.52
N VAL A 45 -4.62 1.66 -2.50
CA VAL A 45 -4.74 0.91 -1.25
C VAL A 45 -5.15 1.89 -0.15
N ALA A 46 -6.44 1.93 0.19
CA ALA A 46 -7.02 2.98 1.01
C ALA A 46 -6.99 2.69 2.52
N GLY A 47 -5.82 2.35 3.05
CA GLY A 47 -5.62 2.17 4.49
C GLY A 47 -5.56 0.73 4.97
N ASP A 48 -5.17 0.60 6.24
CA ASP A 48 -5.03 -0.62 7.02
C ASP A 48 -4.24 -1.71 6.26
N VAL A 49 -3.04 -1.34 5.84
CA VAL A 49 -2.09 -2.23 5.16
C VAL A 49 -1.64 -3.33 6.12
N PHE A 50 -1.27 -2.94 7.34
CA PHE A 50 -0.83 -3.84 8.40
C PHE A 50 -1.85 -3.92 9.52
N ASP A 51 -1.90 -5.05 10.22
CA ASP A 51 -2.83 -5.25 11.34
C ASP A 51 -2.43 -4.49 12.62
N SER A 52 -1.18 -4.05 12.72
CA SER A 52 -0.68 -3.31 13.88
C SER A 52 0.43 -2.33 13.52
N LEU A 53 0.65 -1.35 14.40
CA LEU A 53 1.68 -0.32 14.29
C LEU A 53 3.11 -0.89 14.22
N ASN A 54 3.31 -2.12 14.70
CA ASN A 54 4.59 -2.82 14.67
C ASN A 54 4.46 -4.17 13.95
N PRO A 55 4.34 -4.16 12.61
CA PRO A 55 4.11 -5.39 11.86
C PRO A 55 5.29 -6.34 11.95
N SER A 56 5.01 -7.65 11.94
CA SER A 56 6.04 -8.69 11.96
C SER A 56 6.93 -8.63 10.71
N ALA A 57 8.14 -9.18 10.80
CA ALA A 57 9.04 -9.27 9.65
C ALA A 57 8.42 -10.04 8.48
N GLN A 58 7.59 -11.05 8.75
CA GLN A 58 6.85 -11.81 7.74
C GLN A 58 5.83 -10.93 7.01
N ALA A 59 5.03 -10.15 7.73
CA ALA A 59 4.04 -9.24 7.14
C ALA A 59 4.72 -8.16 6.29
N GLN A 60 5.79 -7.55 6.81
CA GLN A 60 6.58 -6.57 6.07
C GLN A 60 7.18 -7.18 4.80
N ARG A 61 7.71 -8.41 4.89
CA ARG A 61 8.24 -9.13 3.73
C ARG A 61 7.17 -9.34 2.66
N GLN A 62 5.97 -9.80 3.02
CA GLN A 62 4.88 -9.97 2.05
C GLN A 62 4.51 -8.65 1.36
N TYR A 63 4.44 -7.55 2.11
CA TYR A 63 4.19 -6.22 1.56
C TYR A 63 5.26 -5.83 0.53
N TYR A 64 6.54 -5.92 0.89
CA TYR A 64 7.63 -5.51 -0.01
C TYR A 64 7.82 -6.47 -1.20
N GLU A 65 7.52 -7.76 -1.05
CA GLU A 65 7.49 -8.70 -2.18
C GLU A 65 6.39 -8.33 -3.19
N LEU A 66 5.21 -7.92 -2.72
CA LEU A 66 4.17 -7.37 -3.60
C LEU A 66 4.64 -6.08 -4.28
N MET A 67 5.19 -5.11 -3.53
CA MET A 67 5.68 -3.85 -4.10
C MET A 67 6.77 -4.09 -5.17
N GLY A 68 7.71 -4.99 -4.91
CA GLY A 68 8.74 -5.38 -5.89
C GLY A 68 8.18 -6.07 -7.13
N THR A 69 7.13 -6.88 -6.96
CA THR A 69 6.42 -7.50 -8.08
C THR A 69 5.68 -6.46 -8.92
N LEU A 70 4.97 -5.52 -8.27
CA LEU A 70 4.28 -4.41 -8.93
C LEU A 70 5.27 -3.56 -9.74
N ALA A 71 6.38 -3.16 -9.13
CA ALA A 71 7.43 -2.37 -9.77
C ALA A 71 8.02 -3.06 -11.02
N ARG A 72 8.18 -4.38 -10.98
CA ARG A 72 8.76 -5.16 -12.09
C ARG A 72 7.77 -5.42 -13.22
N GLU A 73 6.53 -5.76 -12.88
CA GLU A 73 5.55 -6.25 -13.85
C GLU A 73 4.63 -5.16 -14.40
N PHE A 74 4.47 -4.06 -13.67
CA PHE A 74 3.55 -2.96 -14.02
C PHE A 74 4.26 -1.59 -13.92
N PRO A 75 5.33 -1.34 -14.70
CA PRO A 75 6.16 -0.13 -14.57
C PRO A 75 5.41 1.18 -14.85
N GLU A 76 4.26 1.13 -15.52
CA GLU A 76 3.43 2.31 -15.84
C GLU A 76 2.27 2.52 -14.84
N LEU A 77 1.98 1.53 -13.98
CA LEU A 77 0.88 1.62 -13.00
C LEU A 77 1.25 2.60 -11.89
N GLN A 78 0.43 3.64 -11.68
CA GLN A 78 0.57 4.45 -10.48
C GLN A 78 -0.05 3.72 -9.28
N VAL A 79 0.77 3.35 -8.30
CA VAL A 79 0.28 2.79 -7.04
C VAL A 79 0.26 3.89 -5.98
N VAL A 80 -0.85 4.00 -5.25
CA VAL A 80 -1.00 4.89 -4.10
C VAL A 80 -1.40 4.06 -2.90
N VAL A 81 -0.64 4.16 -1.82
CA VAL A 81 -0.88 3.47 -0.56
C VAL A 81 -1.11 4.51 0.52
N CYS A 82 -2.26 4.46 1.17
CA CYS A 82 -2.56 5.29 2.33
C CYS A 82 -2.40 4.47 3.61
N ALA A 83 -1.93 5.10 4.70
CA ALA A 83 -2.01 4.49 6.02
C ALA A 83 -3.45 4.59 6.56
N GLY A 84 -3.93 3.51 7.18
CA GLY A 84 -5.14 3.54 8.00
C GLY A 84 -4.81 3.73 9.49
N ASN A 85 -5.78 3.47 10.36
CA ASN A 85 -5.61 3.63 11.80
C ASN A 85 -4.82 2.49 12.47
N HIS A 86 -4.68 1.34 11.81
CA HIS A 86 -3.81 0.25 12.28
C HIS A 86 -2.34 0.45 11.90
N ASP A 87 -2.08 1.32 10.92
CA ASP A 87 -0.75 1.54 10.37
C ASP A 87 0.04 2.60 11.15
N SER A 88 1.35 2.38 11.26
CA SER A 88 2.26 3.47 11.64
C SER A 88 2.62 4.26 10.39
N GLY A 89 2.00 5.43 10.21
CA GLY A 89 2.23 6.30 9.04
C GLY A 89 3.70 6.58 8.74
N LEU A 90 4.47 7.00 9.76
CA LEU A 90 5.92 7.26 9.62
C LEU A 90 6.71 6.01 9.22
N ARG A 91 6.36 4.84 9.75
CA ARG A 91 7.04 3.58 9.41
C ARG A 91 6.71 3.15 7.98
N LEU A 92 5.44 3.31 7.57
CA LEU A 92 5.00 2.98 6.22
C LEU A 92 5.69 3.89 5.19
N GLU A 93 5.81 5.18 5.50
CA GLU A 93 6.51 6.18 4.67
C GLU A 93 8.04 6.02 4.66
N ALA A 94 8.63 5.25 5.57
CA ALA A 94 10.09 5.13 5.66
C ALA A 94 10.73 4.60 4.37
N ALA A 95 10.01 3.76 3.61
CA ALA A 95 10.47 3.23 2.33
C ALA A 95 10.11 4.11 1.11
N SER A 96 9.39 5.23 1.31
CA SER A 96 8.97 6.13 0.22
C SER A 96 10.10 6.55 -0.72
N PRO A 97 11.33 6.90 -0.25
CA PRO A 97 12.42 7.28 -1.16
C PRO A 97 12.79 6.19 -2.19
N LEU A 98 12.60 4.91 -1.85
CA LEU A 98 12.85 3.79 -2.76
C LEU A 98 11.63 3.49 -3.63
N LEU A 99 10.44 3.49 -3.03
CA LEU A 99 9.19 3.13 -3.72
C LEU A 99 8.80 4.15 -4.81
N ARG A 100 9.09 5.44 -4.61
CA ARG A 100 8.82 6.49 -5.60
C ARG A 100 9.56 6.28 -6.92
N CYS A 101 10.72 5.61 -6.91
CA CYS A 101 11.45 5.24 -8.13
C CYS A 101 10.64 4.32 -9.05
N PHE A 102 9.57 3.71 -8.54
CA PHE A 102 8.73 2.74 -9.24
C PHE A 102 7.26 3.18 -9.32
N ARG A 103 6.97 4.48 -9.25
CA ARG A 103 5.59 5.03 -9.27
C ARG A 103 4.70 4.47 -8.14
N ILE A 104 5.30 4.16 -7.00
CA ILE A 104 4.60 3.74 -5.78
C ILE A 104 4.69 4.89 -4.77
N GLU A 105 3.59 5.60 -4.57
CA GLU A 105 3.47 6.70 -3.62
C GLU A 105 2.83 6.20 -2.33
N VAL A 106 3.47 6.48 -1.20
CA VAL A 106 2.95 6.15 0.13
C VAL A 106 2.61 7.45 0.87
N ARG A 107 1.39 7.51 1.40
CA ARG A 107 0.83 8.64 2.16
C ARG A 107 0.38 8.13 3.53
N GLY A 108 1.29 8.22 4.50
CA GLY A 108 1.09 7.69 5.85
C GLY A 108 0.81 8.76 6.91
N THR A 109 1.34 9.97 6.72
CA THR A 109 1.20 11.04 7.71
C THR A 109 0.40 12.21 7.15
N VAL A 110 -0.46 12.80 7.98
CA VAL A 110 -1.11 14.08 7.66
C VAL A 110 -0.19 15.19 8.12
N THR A 111 0.38 15.94 7.18
CA THR A 111 1.19 17.12 7.51
C THR A 111 0.33 18.38 7.54
N LYS A 112 0.90 19.42 8.13
CA LYS A 112 0.30 20.75 8.21
C LYS A 112 1.18 21.77 7.51
N ASP A 113 0.57 22.76 6.89
CA ASP A 113 1.26 23.89 6.31
C ASP A 113 1.80 24.86 7.38
N ALA A 114 2.43 25.95 6.93
CA ALA A 114 3.01 26.97 7.81
C ALA A 114 1.95 27.66 8.70
N ASP A 115 0.68 27.68 8.28
CA ASP A 115 -0.45 28.26 9.00
C ASP A 115 -1.14 27.24 9.92
N GLY A 116 -0.64 26.00 9.97
CA GLY A 116 -1.16 24.92 10.79
C GLY A 116 -2.42 24.25 10.23
N GLN A 117 -2.81 24.56 8.98
CA GLN A 117 -3.89 23.88 8.27
C GLN A 117 -3.39 22.56 7.68
N ILE A 118 -4.30 21.63 7.41
CA ILE A 118 -3.94 20.37 6.75
C ILE A 118 -3.40 20.66 5.35
N ASP A 119 -2.21 20.15 5.05
CA ASP A 119 -1.67 20.24 3.69
C ASP A 119 -2.30 19.18 2.79
N TYR A 120 -3.38 19.55 2.11
CA TYR A 120 -4.06 18.66 1.16
C TYR A 120 -3.23 18.39 -0.11
N GLN A 121 -2.25 19.24 -0.45
CA GLN A 121 -1.41 19.05 -1.63
C GLN A 121 -0.52 17.82 -1.49
N GLN A 122 -0.12 17.47 -0.26
CA GLN A 122 0.62 16.24 0.05
C GLN A 122 -0.09 14.99 -0.48
N PHE A 123 -1.42 14.99 -0.54
CA PHE A 123 -2.23 13.85 -0.98
C PHE A 123 -2.54 13.85 -2.48
N ALA A 124 -2.19 14.92 -3.20
CA ALA A 124 -2.32 14.97 -4.64
C ALA A 124 -1.23 14.10 -5.29
N VAL A 125 -1.65 13.06 -6.02
CA VAL A 125 -0.77 12.21 -6.82
C VAL A 125 -1.16 12.39 -8.30
N PRO A 126 -0.27 12.88 -9.17
CA PRO A 126 -0.56 12.99 -10.59
C PRO A 126 -0.64 11.60 -11.24
N LEU A 127 -1.60 11.42 -12.16
CA LEU A 127 -1.82 10.20 -12.96
C LEU A 127 -1.41 10.42 -14.41
#